data_AF-A0A0B1S716-F1
#
_entry.id   AF-A0A0B1S716-F1
#
_cell.length_a   1.000
_cell.length_b   1.000
_cell.length_c   1.000
_cell.angle_alpha   90.00
_cell.angle_beta   90.00
_cell.angle_gamma   90.00
#
_symmetry.space_group_name_H-M   'P 1'
#
loop_
_entity.id
_entity.type
_entity.pdbx_description
1 polymer ?
#
loop_
_entity_poly.entity_id
_entity_poly.type
_entity_poly.pdbx_seq_one_letter_code
_entity_poly.pdbx_strand_id
1 'polypeptide(L)'
;MKAEIADPRYTLVVGGTIVTCIVLMPVMWHMWIVAGSGNANFYFAVTLIYNVAQIYLMIDLMFAYFRKEADEISASLVTPKTNFVLY
;
A
#
# COMPACT_ATOMS: atom_id res chain seq x y z
N MET A 1 -23.78 8.85 6.23
CA MET A 1 -22.32 8.82 6.39
C MET A 1 -21.74 8.39 5.04
N LYS A 2 -21.23 9.35 4.25
CA LYS A 2 -20.59 9.01 2.97
C LYS A 2 -19.40 8.12 3.32
N ALA A 3 -19.47 6.86 2.90
CA ALA A 3 -18.27 6.05 2.71
C ALA A 3 -17.48 6.77 1.62
N GLU A 4 -16.72 7.79 2.02
CA GLU A 4 -15.62 8.32 1.23
C GLU A 4 -14.58 7.23 1.28
N ILE A 5 -14.82 6.23 0.41
CA ILE A 5 -13.89 5.21 -0.04
C ILE A 5 -12.57 5.94 -0.15
N ALA A 6 -11.64 5.58 0.75
CA ALA A 6 -10.30 6.13 0.83
C ALA A 6 -9.80 6.39 -0.59
N ASP A 7 -9.63 7.67 -0.94
CA ASP A 7 -9.38 8.10 -2.30
C ASP A 7 -8.13 7.35 -2.81
N PRO A 8 -8.26 6.37 -3.72
CA PRO A 8 -7.20 5.38 -4.00
C PRO A 8 -6.07 5.96 -4.86
N ARG A 9 -5.91 7.29 -4.85
CA ARG A 9 -4.97 8.05 -5.68
C ARG A 9 -3.55 7.52 -5.55
N TYR A 10 -3.14 7.18 -4.33
CA TYR A 10 -1.81 6.63 -4.08
C TYR A 10 -1.77 5.09 -4.21
N THR A 11 -2.87 4.38 -3.96
CA THR A 11 -2.92 2.91 -4.07
C THR A 11 -2.68 2.43 -5.51
N LEU A 12 -3.23 3.14 -6.51
CA LEU A 12 -2.97 2.83 -7.92
C LEU A 12 -1.48 3.01 -8.28
N VAL A 13 -0.86 4.07 -7.76
CA VAL A 13 0.55 4.38 -7.99
C VAL A 13 1.46 3.34 -7.31
N VAL A 14 1.16 2.97 -6.07
CA VAL A 14 1.90 1.93 -5.32
C VAL A 14 1.76 0.58 -6.02
N GLY A 15 0.54 0.18 -6.42
CA GLY A 15 0.30 -1.05 -7.17
C GLY A 15 1.03 -1.07 -8.51
N GLY A 16 0.97 0.03 -9.28
CA GLY A 16 1.71 0.17 -10.54
C GLY A 16 3.22 0.07 -10.35
N THR A 17 3.75 0.66 -9.28
CA THR A 17 5.19 0.59 -8.93
C THR A 17 5.61 -0.85 -8.59
N ILE A 18 4.77 -1.61 -7.88
CA ILE A 18 5.06 -3.02 -7.57
C ILE A 18 5.11 -3.85 -8.86
N VAL A 19 4.14 -3.66 -9.76
CA VAL A 19 4.08 -4.39 -11.04
C VAL A 19 5.30 -4.08 -11.91
N THR A 20 5.69 -2.80 -12.02
CA THR A 20 6.88 -2.42 -12.79
C THR A 20 8.16 -2.99 -12.17
N CYS A 21 8.29 -2.98 -10.84
CA CYS A 21 9.41 -3.61 -10.14
C CYS A 21 9.53 -5.11 -10.41
N ILE A 22 8.42 -5.87 -10.42
CA ILE A 22 8.42 -7.32 -10.69
C ILE A 22 8.91 -7.62 -12.11
N VAL A 23 8.56 -6.78 -13.10
CA VAL A 23 9.04 -6.93 -14.48
C VAL A 23 10.50 -6.48 -14.62
N LEU A 24 10.90 -5.42 -13.92
CA LEU A 24 12.26 -4.88 -13.97
C LEU A 24 13.28 -5.77 -13.26
N MET A 25 12.92 -6.46 -12.17
CA MET A 25 13.81 -7.38 -11.45
C MET A 25 14.49 -8.43 -12.34
N PRO A 26 13.77 -9.27 -13.12
CA PRO A 26 14.40 -10.27 -13.99
C PRO A 26 15.20 -9.63 -15.13
N VAL A 27 14.78 -8.48 -15.63
CA VAL A 27 15.51 -7.73 -16.67
C VAL A 27 16.87 -7.25 -16.14
N MET A 28 16.89 -6.64 -14.95
CA MET A 28 18.12 -6.15 -14.33
C MET A 28 19.04 -7.30 -13.92
N TRP A 29 18.48 -8.42 -13.44
CA TRP A 29 19.27 -9.63 -13.16
C TRP A 29 19.90 -10.21 -14.42
N HIS A 30 19.13 -10.30 -15.51
CA HIS A 30 19.64 -10.79 -16.80
C HIS A 30 20.71 -9.87 -17.37
N MET A 31 20.56 -8.55 -17.25
CA MET A 31 21.59 -7.60 -17.69
C MET A 31 22.88 -7.70 -16.86
N TRP A 32 22.76 -7.97 -15.56
CA TRP A 32 23.90 -8.11 -14.66
C TRP A 32 24.67 -9.42 -14.90
N ILE A 33 23.96 -10.55 -14.94
CA ILE A 33 24.58 -11.88 -15.02
C ILE A 33 24.86 -12.31 -16.46
N VAL A 34 23.91 -12.12 -17.37
CA VAL A 34 23.99 -12.70 -18.73
C VAL A 34 24.63 -11.72 -19.71
N ALA A 35 24.19 -10.46 -19.73
CA ALA A 35 24.71 -9.49 -20.68
C ALA A 35 26.05 -8.88 -20.26
N GLY A 36 26.40 -8.92 -18.96
CA GLY A 36 27.64 -8.33 -18.41
C GLY A 36 27.74 -6.80 -18.52
N SER A 37 26.75 -6.14 -19.15
CA SER A 37 26.69 -4.68 -19.32
C SER A 37 26.04 -3.97 -18.13
N GLY A 38 25.29 -4.71 -17.29
CA GLY A 38 24.61 -4.16 -16.10
C GLY A 38 25.42 -4.38 -14.82
N ASN A 39 25.39 -3.41 -13.90
CA ASN A 39 25.99 -3.52 -12.57
C ASN A 39 24.93 -4.00 -11.54
N ALA A 40 25.35 -4.77 -10.53
CA ALA A 40 24.52 -5.20 -9.39
C ALA A 40 23.78 -4.05 -8.69
N ASN A 41 24.35 -2.83 -8.70
CA ASN A 41 23.72 -1.64 -8.13
C ASN A 41 22.33 -1.33 -8.74
N PHE A 42 22.11 -1.63 -10.01
CA PHE A 42 20.81 -1.42 -10.66
C PHE A 42 19.75 -2.40 -10.15
N TYR A 43 20.13 -3.67 -9.98
CA TYR A 43 19.24 -4.67 -9.38
C TYR A 43 18.92 -4.30 -7.93
N PHE A 44 19.92 -3.83 -7.16
CA PHE A 44 19.72 -3.35 -5.80
C PHE A 44 18.73 -2.18 -5.72
N ALA A 45 18.86 -1.18 -6.58
CA ALA A 45 17.94 -0.04 -6.61
C ALA A 45 16.48 -0.47 -6.86
N VAL A 46 16.25 -1.39 -7.81
CA VAL A 46 14.90 -1.92 -8.08
C VAL A 46 14.34 -2.68 -6.88
N THR A 47 15.15 -3.50 -6.21
CA THR A 47 14.72 -4.21 -5.00
C THR A 47 14.40 -3.26 -3.85
N LEU A 48 15.13 -2.15 -3.71
CA LEU A 48 14.88 -1.15 -2.67
C LEU A 48 13.54 -0.45 -2.90
N ILE A 49 13.24 -0.05 -4.14
CA ILE A 49 11.96 0.57 -4.51
C ILE A 49 10.81 -0.42 -4.26
N TYR A 50 10.99 -1.69 -4.60
CA TYR A 50 9.99 -2.74 -4.32
C TYR A 50 9.67 -2.86 -2.82
N ASN A 51 10.69 -2.89 -1.97
CA ASN A 51 10.51 -2.95 -0.51
C ASN A 51 9.82 -1.70 0.04
N VAL A 52 10.18 -0.51 -0.46
CA VAL A 52 9.51 0.74 -0.07
C VAL A 52 8.04 0.71 -0.47
N ALA A 53 7.72 0.28 -1.70
CA ALA A 53 6.34 0.15 -2.15
C ALA A 53 5.53 -0.86 -1.32
N GLN A 54 6.15 -1.97 -0.90
CA GLN A 54 5.53 -2.92 0.02
C GLN A 54 5.23 -2.31 1.41
N ILE A 55 6.15 -1.52 1.97
CA ILE A 55 5.93 -0.83 3.25
C ILE A 55 4.75 0.13 3.16
N TYR A 56 4.66 0.91 2.07
CA TYR A 56 3.52 1.81 1.85
C TYR A 56 2.20 1.04 1.79
N LEU A 57 2.15 -0.06 1.04
CA LEU A 57 0.96 -0.91 0.95
C LEU A 57 0.55 -1.47 2.33
N MET A 58 1.52 -1.90 3.13
CA MET A 58 1.25 -2.42 4.48
C MET A 58 0.68 -1.33 5.40
N ILE A 59 1.26 -0.12 5.36
CA ILE A 59 0.78 1.03 6.13
C ILE A 59 -0.65 1.37 5.74
N ASP A 60 -0.95 1.42 4.44
CA ASP A 60 -2.29 1.70 3.93
C ASP A 60 -3.31 0.68 4.41
N LEU A 61 -2.95 -0.61 4.39
CA LEU A 61 -3.80 -1.68 4.89
C LEU A 61 -4.05 -1.56 6.40
N MET A 62 -3.01 -1.26 7.17
CA MET A 62 -3.13 -1.06 8.63
C MET A 62 -4.03 0.14 8.96
N PHE A 63 -3.88 1.27 8.25
CA PHE A 63 -4.76 2.43 8.43
C PHE A 63 -6.21 2.11 8.07
N ALA A 64 -6.44 1.38 6.98
CA ALA A 64 -7.78 0.92 6.59
C ALA A 64 -8.40 0.02 7.67
N TYR A 65 -7.60 -0.89 8.26
CA TYR A 65 -8.03 -1.76 9.34
C TYR A 65 -8.42 -0.98 10.60
N PHE A 66 -7.54 -0.10 11.10
CA PHE A 66 -7.84 0.70 12.29
C PHE A 66 -9.03 1.64 12.11
N ARG A 67 -9.21 2.20 10.91
CA ARG A 67 -10.36 3.04 10.61
C ARG A 67 -11.65 2.23 10.65
N LYS A 68 -11.63 1.00 10.14
CA LYS A 68 -12.79 0.11 10.19
C LYS A 68 -13.17 -0.24 11.64
N GLU A 69 -12.19 -0.55 12.49
CA GLU A 69 -12.44 -0.79 13.92
C GLU A 69 -13.01 0.45 14.62
N ALA A 70 -12.48 1.65 14.34
CA ALA A 70 -13.00 2.90 14.91
C ALA A 70 -14.45 3.19 14.48
N ASP A 71 -14.79 2.93 13.21
CA ASP A 71 -16.15 3.07 12.69
C ASP A 71 -17.10 2.05 13.34
N GLU A 72 -16.68 0.81 13.57
CA GLU A 72 -17.48 -0.21 14.27
C GLU A 72 -17.73 0.17 15.74
N ILE A 73 -16.72 0.66 16.45
CA ILE A 73 -16.85 1.14 17.84
C ILE A 73 -17.84 2.30 17.91
N SER A 74 -17.69 3.31 17.04
CA SER A 74 -18.60 4.46 17.03
C SER A 74 -20.05 4.07 16.66
N ALA A 75 -20.25 3.11 15.76
CA ALA A 75 -21.57 2.58 15.42
C ALA A 75 -22.24 1.85 16.60
N SER A 76 -21.47 1.14 17.43
CA SER A 76 -21.99 0.47 18.63
C SER A 76 -22.55 1.46 19.66
N LEU A 77 -21.98 2.67 19.76
CA LEU A 77 -22.43 3.73 20.66
C LEU A 77 -23.72 4.42 20.19
N VAL A 78 -24.08 4.29 18.90
CA VAL A 78 -25.29 4.87 18.29
C VAL A 78 -26.50 3.93 18.39
N THR A 79 -26.33 2.72 18.95
CA THR A 79 -27.47 1.80 19.15
C THR A 79 -28.50 2.38 20.14
N PRO A 80 -29.81 2.14 19.91
CA PRO A 80 -30.93 2.87 20.53
C PRO A 80 -31.08 2.80 22.06
N LYS A 81 -30.16 2.14 22.78
CA LYS A 81 -30.20 2.03 24.24
C LYS A 81 -29.63 3.26 24.96
N THR A 82 -28.88 4.12 24.27
CA THR A 82 -28.34 5.36 24.85
C THR A 82 -28.67 6.55 23.96
N ASN A 83 -29.65 7.34 24.41
CA ASN A 83 -30.12 8.57 23.81
C ASN A 83 -29.09 9.70 23.99
N PHE A 84 -27.87 9.53 23.45
CA PHE A 84 -26.81 10.51 23.54
C PHE A 84 -26.54 11.12 22.16
N VAL A 85 -27.37 12.11 21.85
CA VAL A 85 -27.18 13.03 20.73
C VAL A 85 -26.04 13.96 21.12
N LEU A 86 -24.85 13.74 20.56
CA LEU A 86 -23.79 14.75 20.57
C LEU A 86 -24.01 15.68 19.38
N TYR A 87 -24.40 16.92 19.69
CA TYR A 87 -24.32 18.08 18.79
C TYR A 87 -22.86 18.47 18.56
#